data_AF-A0ABD0YZ41-F1
#
_entry.id   AF-A0ABD0YZ41-F1
#
_cell.length_a   1.000
_cell.length_b   1.000
_cell.length_c   1.000
_cell.angle_alpha   90.00
_cell.angle_beta   90.00
_cell.angle_gamma   90.00
#
_symmetry.space_group_name_H-M   'P 1'
#
loop_
_entity.id
_entity.type
_entity.pdbx_description
1 polymer ?
#
loop_
_entity_poly.entity_id
_entity_poly.type
_entity_poly.pdbx_seq_one_letter_code
_entity_poly.pdbx_strand_id
1 'polypeptide(L)'
;MIILDTWQYFMHRYMHHNKFLYKHIHSQHHRLIVPYAYGALYNHPVEGLILDTVGGALSFLISGMSPRTSIFFFSFATIKTVDDHCGLWLPGNLFHMVFKNNTAYHDIHHQLHGTKYNFSQPFFVMWDRILGTYMPYSLEKREDGGFEARPTKEYKDD
;
A
#
# COMPACT_ATOMS: atom_id res chain seq x y z
N MET A 1 -8.47 7.96 -8.47
CA MET A 1 -7.22 7.17 -8.34
C MET A 1 -6.01 8.08 -8.14
N ILE A 2 -5.55 8.84 -9.15
CA ILE A 2 -4.31 9.65 -9.04
C ILE A 2 -4.26 10.60 -7.83
N ILE A 3 -5.34 11.31 -7.53
CA ILE A 3 -5.38 12.23 -6.38
C ILE A 3 -5.21 11.47 -5.06
N LEU A 4 -5.92 10.35 -4.89
CA LEU A 4 -5.82 9.50 -3.71
C LEU A 4 -4.40 8.92 -3.58
N ASP A 5 -3.87 8.32 -4.64
CA ASP A 5 -2.51 7.77 -4.67
C ASP A 5 -1.45 8.82 -4.33
N THR A 6 -1.62 10.04 -4.84
CA THR A 6 -0.70 11.14 -4.56
C THR A 6 -0.71 11.51 -3.09
N TRP A 7 -1.89 11.73 -2.51
CA TRP A 7 -2.01 12.03 -1.09
C TRP A 7 -1.43 10.92 -0.21
N GLN A 8 -1.85 9.70 -0.49
CA GLN A 8 -1.44 8.50 0.25
C GLN A 8 0.08 8.33 0.20
N TYR A 9 0.70 8.39 -0.97
CA TYR A 9 2.15 8.27 -1.11
C TYR A 9 2.90 9.31 -0.26
N PHE A 10 2.57 10.60 -0.42
CA PHE A 10 3.33 11.66 0.24
C PHE A 10 3.14 11.64 1.75
N MET A 11 1.92 11.40 2.23
CA MET A 11 1.66 11.32 3.67
C MET A 11 2.26 10.07 4.29
N HIS A 12 2.16 8.92 3.62
CA HIS A 12 2.75 7.67 4.08
C HIS A 12 4.28 7.79 4.19
N ARG A 13 4.94 8.29 3.12
CA ARG A 13 6.38 8.56 3.13
C ARG A 13 6.77 9.55 4.22
N TYR A 14 5.97 10.61 4.43
CA TYR A 14 6.23 11.59 5.48
C TYR A 14 6.13 10.99 6.88
N MET A 15 5.13 10.15 7.14
CA MET A 15 4.99 9.44 8.42
C MET A 15 6.18 8.52 8.71
N HIS A 16 6.77 7.89 7.69
CA HIS A 16 8.01 7.14 7.82
C HIS A 16 9.26 8.00 8.08
N HIS A 17 9.38 9.13 7.38
CA HIS A 17 10.58 9.98 7.50
C HIS A 17 10.58 10.79 8.80
N ASN A 18 9.42 11.22 9.28
CA ASN A 18 9.31 11.94 10.53
C ASN A 18 9.39 10.97 11.72
N LYS A 19 10.49 11.00 12.46
CA LYS A 19 10.74 10.11 13.61
C LYS A 19 9.63 10.13 14.66
N PHE A 20 8.99 11.27 14.89
CA PHE A 20 7.90 11.38 15.85
C PHE A 20 6.65 10.66 15.33
N LEU A 21 6.25 10.95 14.09
CA LEU A 21 5.07 10.32 13.47
C LEU A 21 5.27 8.82 13.31
N TYR A 22 6.45 8.37 12.88
CA TYR A 22 6.76 6.95 12.81
C TYR A 22 6.63 6.31 14.19
N LYS A 23 7.37 6.81 15.19
CA LYS A 23 7.43 6.19 16.51
C LYS A 23 6.07 6.12 17.21
N HIS A 24 5.25 7.16 17.10
CA HIS A 24 4.03 7.31 17.91
C HIS A 24 2.73 7.01 17.18
N ILE A 25 2.73 7.00 15.84
CA ILE A 25 1.52 6.84 15.04
C ILE A 25 1.70 5.62 14.12
N HIS A 26 2.59 5.74 13.14
CA HIS A 26 2.67 4.77 12.05
C HIS A 26 3.32 3.43 12.44
N SER A 27 4.13 3.41 13.51
CA SER A 27 4.68 2.18 14.07
C SER A 27 3.61 1.21 14.55
N GLN A 28 2.39 1.68 14.85
CA GLN A 28 1.27 0.80 15.20
C GLN A 28 0.90 -0.10 14.02
N HIS A 29 0.80 0.48 12.82
CA HIS A 29 0.53 -0.27 11.58
C HIS A 29 1.66 -1.27 11.30
N HIS A 30 2.92 -0.81 11.41
CA HIS A 30 4.13 -1.64 11.23
C HIS A 30 4.40 -2.65 12.36
N ARG A 31 3.52 -2.80 13.36
CA ARG A 31 3.56 -3.97 14.25
C ARG A 31 3.26 -5.26 13.48
N LEU A 32 2.56 -5.15 12.35
CA LEU A 32 2.20 -6.25 11.48
C LEU A 32 3.28 -6.49 10.43
N ILE A 33 4.43 -7.02 10.87
CA ILE A 33 5.58 -7.30 9.98
C ILE A 33 5.20 -8.24 8.83
N VAL A 34 4.24 -9.14 9.07
CA VAL A 34 3.58 -9.94 8.04
C VAL A 34 2.15 -9.41 7.93
N PRO A 35 1.80 -8.67 6.86
CA PRO A 35 0.47 -8.13 6.68
C PRO A 35 -0.54 -9.26 6.42
N TYR A 36 -1.78 -9.04 6.87
CA TYR A 36 -2.93 -9.90 6.59
C TYR A 36 -4.17 -9.04 6.41
N ALA A 37 -5.22 -9.58 5.80
CA ALA A 37 -6.38 -8.82 5.32
C ALA A 37 -7.04 -7.92 6.37
N TYR A 38 -7.28 -8.43 7.58
CA TYR A 38 -7.87 -7.65 8.67
C TYR A 38 -6.94 -6.55 9.21
N GLY A 39 -5.63 -6.71 9.02
CA GLY A 39 -4.60 -5.74 9.39
C GLY A 39 -4.51 -4.54 8.46
N ALA A 40 -5.20 -4.55 7.31
CA ALA A 40 -5.11 -3.52 6.28
C ALA A 40 -5.39 -2.10 6.78
N LEU A 41 -6.27 -1.96 7.77
CA LEU A 41 -6.59 -0.70 8.44
C LEU A 41 -6.30 -0.73 9.94
N TYR A 42 -5.38 -1.61 10.36
CA TYR A 42 -4.88 -1.60 11.74
C TYR A 42 -3.90 -0.44 11.92
N ASN A 43 -4.42 0.78 11.89
CA ASN A 43 -3.65 2.00 12.01
C ASN A 43 -4.05 2.78 13.28
N HIS A 44 -3.22 3.74 13.67
CA HIS A 44 -3.56 4.65 14.75
C HIS A 44 -4.73 5.56 14.32
N PRO A 45 -5.70 5.95 15.17
CA PRO A 45 -6.85 6.73 14.73
C PRO A 45 -6.50 8.05 14.01
N VAL A 46 -5.43 8.71 14.44
CA VAL A 46 -4.91 9.93 13.77
C VAL A 46 -4.36 9.62 12.38
N GLU A 47 -3.78 8.44 12.18
CA GLU A 47 -3.34 7.98 10.88
C GLU A 47 -4.53 7.78 9.94
N GLY A 48 -5.57 7.06 10.39
CA GLY A 48 -6.79 6.88 9.61
C GLY A 48 -7.52 8.20 9.31
N LEU A 49 -7.49 9.17 10.22
CA LEU A 49 -8.01 10.51 9.95
C LEU A 49 -7.24 11.20 8.80
N ILE A 50 -5.90 11.16 8.86
CA ILE A 50 -5.03 11.88 7.91
C ILE A 50 -4.96 11.17 6.55
N LEU A 51 -4.74 9.86 6.53
CA LEU A 51 -4.61 9.10 5.29
C LEU A 51 -5.99 8.83 4.67
N ASP A 52 -6.91 8.23 5.44
CA ASP A 52 -8.16 7.73 4.87
C ASP A 52 -9.21 8.82 4.74
N THR A 53 -9.49 9.56 5.82
CA THR A 53 -10.56 10.56 5.81
C THR A 53 -10.18 11.79 5.00
N VAL A 54 -9.03 12.41 5.28
CA VAL A 54 -8.58 13.60 4.52
C VAL A 54 -8.22 13.20 3.08
N GLY A 55 -7.51 12.09 2.87
CA GLY A 55 -7.20 11.62 1.52
C GLY A 55 -8.43 11.28 0.70
N GLY A 56 -9.42 10.62 1.30
CA GLY A 56 -10.73 10.38 0.70
C GLY A 56 -11.47 11.66 0.37
N ALA A 57 -11.56 12.61 1.30
CA ALA A 57 -12.21 13.90 1.09
C ALA A 57 -11.56 14.71 -0.04
N LEU A 58 -10.22 14.79 -0.07
CA LEU A 58 -9.49 15.45 -1.14
C LEU A 58 -9.70 14.76 -2.48
N SER A 59 -9.64 13.43 -2.51
CA SER A 59 -9.96 12.67 -3.72
C SER A 59 -11.37 12.96 -4.20
N PHE A 60 -12.37 13.00 -3.31
CA PHE A 60 -13.76 13.30 -3.65
C PHE A 60 -13.93 14.70 -4.24
N LEU A 61 -13.47 15.72 -3.51
CA LEU A 61 -13.68 17.12 -3.87
C LEU A 61 -12.90 17.52 -5.12
N ILE A 62 -11.61 17.16 -5.20
CA ILE A 62 -10.74 17.61 -6.30
C ILE A 62 -11.08 16.89 -7.60
N SER A 63 -11.47 15.61 -7.55
CA SER A 63 -11.86 14.88 -8.76
C SER A 63 -13.27 15.19 -9.23
N GLY A 64 -14.06 15.96 -8.46
CA GLY A 64 -15.45 16.27 -8.79
C GLY A 64 -16.35 15.02 -8.81
N MET A 65 -16.07 14.02 -7.97
CA MET A 65 -16.88 12.81 -7.92
C MET A 65 -18.32 13.12 -7.51
N SER A 66 -19.29 12.53 -8.21
CA SER A 66 -20.65 12.47 -7.69
C SER A 66 -20.71 11.56 -6.45
N PRO A 67 -21.69 11.72 -5.54
CA PRO A 67 -21.89 10.80 -4.42
C PRO A 67 -22.05 9.33 -4.85
N ARG A 68 -22.65 9.07 -6.02
CA ARG A 68 -22.77 7.70 -6.55
C ARG A 68 -21.41 7.16 -6.98
N THR A 69 -20.63 7.95 -7.72
CA THR A 69 -19.27 7.57 -8.15
C THR A 69 -18.38 7.30 -6.95
N SER A 70 -18.47 8.12 -5.90
CA SER A 70 -17.64 7.97 -4.70
C SER A 70 -17.93 6.69 -3.94
N ILE A 71 -19.19 6.24 -3.85
CA ILE A 71 -19.54 4.95 -3.24
C ILE A 71 -18.81 3.80 -3.95
N PHE A 72 -18.90 3.73 -5.28
CA PHE A 72 -18.21 2.68 -6.04
C PHE A 72 -16.70 2.81 -5.93
N PHE A 73 -16.17 4.02 -6.05
CA PHE A 73 -14.73 4.26 -6.01
C PHE A 73 -14.12 3.90 -4.65
N PHE A 74 -14.73 4.33 -3.54
CA PHE A 74 -14.20 4.03 -2.21
C PHE A 74 -14.42 2.57 -1.82
N SER A 75 -15.53 1.95 -2.23
CA SER A 75 -15.71 0.50 -2.05
C SER A 75 -14.61 -0.29 -2.77
N PHE A 76 -14.31 0.10 -4.02
CA PHE A 76 -13.22 -0.49 -4.79
C PHE A 76 -11.85 -0.24 -4.15
N ALA A 77 -11.58 0.99 -3.68
CA ALA A 77 -10.33 1.32 -3.00
C ALA A 77 -10.15 0.49 -1.72
N THR A 78 -11.18 0.32 -0.90
CA THR A 78 -11.14 -0.51 0.30
C THR A 78 -10.85 -1.97 -0.04
N ILE A 79 -11.52 -2.54 -1.05
CA ILE A 79 -11.25 -3.92 -1.49
C ILE A 79 -9.79 -4.04 -1.94
N LYS A 80 -9.29 -3.06 -2.70
CA LYS A 80 -7.91 -3.05 -3.17
C LYS A 80 -6.91 -2.96 -2.02
N THR A 81 -7.15 -2.10 -1.02
CA THR A 81 -6.30 -2.02 0.19
C THR A 81 -6.28 -3.34 0.95
N VAL A 82 -7.42 -4.03 1.07
CA VAL A 82 -7.47 -5.36 1.71
C VAL A 82 -6.67 -6.39 0.91
N ASP A 83 -6.79 -6.39 -0.42
CA ASP A 83 -6.00 -7.25 -1.32
C ASP A 83 -4.49 -7.00 -1.18
N ASP A 84 -4.08 -5.74 -1.12
CA ASP A 84 -2.68 -5.34 -0.93
C ASP A 84 -2.07 -5.78 0.40
N HIS A 85 -2.90 -6.06 1.40
CA HIS A 85 -2.44 -6.49 2.72
C HIS A 85 -2.75 -7.95 2.99
N CYS A 86 -3.42 -8.68 2.09
CA CYS A 86 -3.97 -9.99 2.44
C CYS A 86 -2.90 -11.06 2.71
N GLY A 87 -1.68 -10.87 2.20
CA GLY A 87 -0.59 -11.84 2.28
C GLY A 87 -0.78 -13.04 1.36
N LEU A 88 -1.77 -12.99 0.45
CA LEU A 88 -2.17 -14.12 -0.39
C LEU A 88 -1.88 -13.85 -1.86
N TRP A 89 -0.97 -14.62 -2.43
CA TRP A 89 -0.73 -14.65 -3.87
C TRP A 89 -1.62 -15.69 -4.56
N LEU A 90 -2.87 -15.31 -4.87
CA LEU A 90 -3.86 -16.20 -5.48
C LEU A 90 -3.75 -16.25 -7.01
N PRO A 91 -3.77 -17.44 -7.65
CA PRO A 91 -3.84 -17.56 -9.10
C PRO A 91 -5.07 -16.85 -9.67
N GLY A 92 -4.90 -16.05 -10.72
CA GLY A 92 -5.99 -15.35 -11.39
C GLY A 92 -6.53 -14.12 -10.66
N ASN A 93 -5.82 -13.60 -9.64
CA ASN A 93 -6.20 -12.35 -8.99
C ASN A 93 -6.21 -11.19 -10.01
N LEU A 94 -7.41 -10.66 -10.30
CA LEU A 94 -7.62 -9.59 -11.27
C LEU A 94 -6.88 -8.30 -10.88
N PHE A 95 -6.76 -8.02 -9.58
CA PHE A 95 -6.05 -6.83 -9.12
C PHE A 95 -4.57 -6.89 -9.43
N HIS A 96 -3.94 -8.05 -9.22
CA HIS A 96 -2.51 -8.24 -9.50
C HIS A 96 -2.18 -8.14 -11.00
N MET A 97 -3.15 -8.44 -11.88
CA MET A 97 -2.99 -8.28 -13.32
C MET A 97 -3.05 -6.82 -13.78
N VAL A 98 -3.84 -5.99 -13.08
CA VAL A 98 -4.07 -4.59 -13.46
C VAL A 98 -3.14 -3.63 -12.71
N PHE A 99 -2.85 -3.91 -11.45
CA PHE A 99 -2.08 -3.05 -10.55
C PHE A 99 -0.79 -3.71 -10.13
N LYS A 100 0.33 -2.99 -10.32
CA LYS A 100 1.65 -3.41 -9.83
C LYS A 100 1.79 -3.21 -8.31
N ASN A 101 0.97 -2.34 -7.71
CA ASN A 101 0.78 -2.31 -6.27
C ASN A 101 -0.09 -3.51 -5.90
N ASN A 102 0.45 -4.43 -5.13
CA ASN A 102 -0.16 -5.71 -4.79
C ASN A 102 0.40 -6.22 -3.45
N THR A 103 -0.07 -7.40 -3.02
CA THR A 103 0.34 -7.97 -1.74
C THR A 103 1.85 -8.16 -1.56
N ALA A 104 2.58 -8.51 -2.63
CA ALA A 104 4.01 -8.75 -2.54
C ALA A 104 4.79 -7.44 -2.46
N TYR A 105 4.36 -6.43 -3.23
CA TYR A 105 4.92 -5.08 -3.16
C TYR A 105 4.79 -4.48 -1.76
N HIS A 106 3.62 -4.66 -1.12
CA HIS A 106 3.35 -4.11 0.21
C HIS A 106 3.96 -4.97 1.33
N ASP A 107 4.05 -6.29 1.17
CA ASP A 107 4.78 -7.15 2.11
C ASP A 107 6.25 -6.71 2.25
N ILE A 108 6.92 -6.44 1.13
CA ILE A 108 8.30 -5.92 1.12
C ILE A 108 8.44 -4.64 1.94
N HIS A 109 7.41 -3.78 1.96
CA HIS A 109 7.41 -2.55 2.74
C HIS A 109 7.32 -2.80 4.26
N HIS A 110 6.47 -3.75 4.68
CA HIS A 110 6.27 -4.13 6.10
C HIS A 110 7.43 -4.93 6.70
N GLN A 111 8.26 -5.56 5.86
CA GLN A 111 9.49 -6.21 6.32
C GLN A 111 10.40 -5.22 7.06
N LEU A 112 11.17 -5.70 8.04
CA LEU A 112 12.00 -4.86 8.92
C LEU A 112 12.94 -3.89 8.17
N HIS A 113 13.46 -4.31 7.02
CA HIS A 113 14.36 -3.52 6.16
C HIS A 113 13.61 -2.71 5.08
N GLY A 114 12.31 -2.97 4.93
CA GLY A 114 11.40 -2.47 3.90
C GLY A 114 10.86 -1.06 4.13
N THR A 115 10.84 -0.61 5.39
CA THR A 115 10.25 0.67 5.85
C THR A 115 10.79 1.95 5.20
N LYS A 116 11.76 1.83 4.29
CA LYS A 116 12.37 2.93 3.53
C LYS A 116 11.92 2.98 2.06
N TYR A 117 11.11 2.03 1.62
CA TYR A 117 10.75 1.82 0.22
C TYR A 117 9.26 1.51 0.07
N ASN A 118 8.76 1.52 -1.17
CA ASN A 118 7.42 1.06 -1.54
C ASN A 118 6.29 1.75 -0.77
N PHE A 119 6.28 3.08 -0.75
CA PHE A 119 5.28 3.87 0.00
C PHE A 119 3.95 4.05 -0.72
N SER A 120 3.88 3.77 -2.02
CA SER A 120 2.67 4.05 -2.81
C SER A 120 1.54 3.13 -2.38
N GLN A 121 0.32 3.67 -2.35
CA GLN A 121 -0.92 2.94 -2.13
C GLN A 121 -2.11 3.79 -2.57
N PRO A 122 -3.27 3.20 -2.93
CA PRO A 122 -3.49 1.75 -3.09
C PRO A 122 -3.34 1.24 -4.54
N PHE A 123 -3.21 2.08 -5.58
CA PHE A 123 -3.32 1.61 -6.97
C PHE A 123 -1.99 1.48 -7.71
N PHE A 124 -1.23 2.57 -7.83
CA PHE A 124 -0.04 2.63 -8.68
C PHE A 124 1.24 2.75 -7.86
N VAL A 125 2.35 2.26 -8.41
CA VAL A 125 3.70 2.40 -7.82
C VAL A 125 4.49 3.59 -8.41
N MET A 126 3.78 4.47 -9.13
CA MET A 126 4.36 5.52 -9.95
C MET A 126 5.24 6.48 -9.14
N TRP A 127 4.77 6.92 -7.97
CA TRP A 127 5.52 7.85 -7.14
C TRP A 127 6.82 7.26 -6.60
N ASP A 128 6.82 5.97 -6.22
CA ASP A 128 8.04 5.28 -5.84
C ASP A 128 9.06 5.20 -6.97
N ARG A 129 8.61 5.01 -8.21
CA ARG A 129 9.50 5.02 -9.38
C ARG A 129 10.04 6.41 -9.67
N ILE A 130 9.18 7.43 -9.66
CA ILE A 130 9.56 8.83 -9.92
C ILE A 130 10.57 9.32 -8.89
N LEU A 131 10.38 8.97 -7.61
CA LEU A 131 11.16 9.52 -6.50
C LEU A 131 12.24 8.56 -5.98
N GLY A 132 12.51 7.47 -6.70
CA GLY A 132 13.60 6.54 -6.38
C GLY A 132 13.41 5.74 -5.09
N THR A 133 12.16 5.51 -4.66
CA THR A 133 11.81 4.74 -3.45
C THR A 133 11.21 3.37 -3.77
N TYR A 134 11.21 2.95 -5.04
CA TYR A 134 10.76 1.61 -5.43
C TYR A 134 11.82 0.55 -5.10
N MET A 135 11.41 -0.49 -4.36
CA MET A 135 12.20 -1.69 -4.11
C MET A 135 11.64 -2.86 -4.94
N PRO A 136 12.40 -3.38 -5.91
CA PRO A 136 11.98 -4.55 -6.67
C PRO A 136 12.00 -5.81 -5.80
N TYR A 137 11.22 -6.82 -6.21
CA TYR A 137 11.08 -8.06 -5.48
C TYR A 137 10.90 -9.26 -6.41
N SER A 138 11.16 -10.45 -5.87
CA SER A 138 10.84 -11.76 -6.46
C SER A 138 9.89 -12.54 -5.56
N LEU A 139 9.09 -13.41 -6.16
CA LEU A 139 8.25 -14.36 -5.44
C LEU A 139 8.91 -15.74 -5.46
N GLU A 140 9.29 -16.22 -4.29
CA GLU A 140 9.88 -17.54 -4.10
C GLU A 140 8.82 -18.50 -3.57
N LYS A 141 8.73 -19.70 -4.16
CA LYS A 141 7.80 -20.73 -3.70
C LYS A 141 8.35 -21.36 -2.43
N ARG A 142 7.51 -21.45 -1.38
CA ARG A 142 7.92 -22.08 -0.12
C ARG A 142 7.75 -23.60 -0.18
N GLU A 143 8.56 -24.33 0.61
CA GLU A 143 8.50 -25.80 0.69
C GLU A 143 7.14 -26.29 1.23
N ASP A 144 6.54 -25.54 2.15
CA ASP A 144 5.23 -25.79 2.76
C ASP A 144 4.04 -25.28 1.91
N GLY A 145 4.32 -24.69 0.74
CA GLY A 145 3.32 -24.12 -0.15
C GLY A 145 3.15 -22.60 0.01
N GLY A 146 2.56 -21.96 -1.01
CA GLY A 146 2.46 -20.51 -1.09
C GLY A 146 3.76 -19.83 -1.58
N PHE A 147 3.82 -18.52 -1.39
CA PHE A 147 4.92 -17.67 -1.87
C PHE A 147 5.45 -16.75 -0.77
N GLU A 148 6.73 -16.43 -0.85
CA GLU A 148 7.40 -15.40 -0.03
C GLU A 148 7.95 -14.30 -0.96
N ALA A 149 7.69 -13.05 -0.63
CA ALA A 149 8.26 -11.91 -1.36
C ALA A 149 9.64 -11.57 -0.81
N ARG A 150 10.64 -11.49 -1.70
CA ARG A 150 12.01 -11.12 -1.31
C ARG A 150 12.53 -9.94 -2.11
N PRO A 151 13.19 -8.96 -1.47
CA PRO A 151 13.75 -7.82 -2.17
C PRO A 151 14.89 -8.27 -3.09
N THR A 152 14.95 -7.69 -4.29
CA THR A 152 16.01 -7.98 -5.27
C THR A 152 16.88 -6.74 -5.51
N LYS A 153 18.09 -6.96 -6.05
CA LYS A 153 18.97 -5.85 -6.47
C LYS A 153 18.62 -5.34 -7.88
N GLU A 154 17.94 -6.15 -8.68
CA GLU A 154 17.59 -5.86 -10.07
C GLU A 154 16.08 -5.93 -10.25
N TYR A 155 15.53 -4.92 -10.92
CA TYR A 155 14.16 -4.88 -11.37
C TYR A 155 14.07 -5.64 -12.69
N LYS A 156 13.38 -6.79 -12.71
CA LYS A 156 13.02 -7.48 -13.95
C LYS A 156 11.63 -7.02 -14.37
N ASP A 157 11.57 -6.27 -15.47
CA ASP A 157 10.33 -6.01 -16.20
C ASP A 157 9.94 -7.30 -16.95
N ASP A 158 9.22 -8.19 -16.28
CA ASP A 158 8.48 -9.27 -16.93
C ASP A 158 7.00 -8.85 -17.13
#